data_AF-A0A957TVE5-F1
#
_entry.id   AF-A0A957TVE5-F1
#
_cell.length_a   1.000
_cell.length_b   1.000
_cell.length_c   1.000
_cell.angle_alpha   90.00
_cell.angle_beta   90.00
_cell.angle_gamma   90.00
#
_symmetry.space_group_name_H-M   'P 1'
#
loop_
_entity.id
_entity.type
_entity.pdbx_description
1 polymer ?
#
loop_
_entity_poly.entity_id
_entity_poly.type
_entity_poly.pdbx_seq_one_letter_code
_entity_poly.pdbx_strand_id
1 'polypeptide(L)'
;HGFHPQHSERLAAYWGEAWGGPPTYSERYGSESSVVRIHSGNGEHTEMDRRAIACFARSLDEVGIIDPPLRRALHDYFTWATTQTMAAYPEDASDVPDNLHIPHWSWDGLQG
;
A
#
# COMPACT_ATOMS: atom_id res chain seq x y z
N HIS A 1 -8.79 -19.02 2.30
CA HIS A 1 -8.40 -17.69 2.81
C HIS A 1 -7.14 -17.84 3.63
N GLY A 2 -6.14 -17.01 3.36
CA GLY A 2 -4.87 -17.01 4.09
C GLY A 2 -3.90 -16.08 3.38
N PHE A 3 -3.35 -15.11 4.10
CA PHE A 3 -2.23 -14.32 3.63
C PHE A 3 -0.97 -15.21 3.53
N HIS A 4 -0.01 -14.84 2.69
CA HIS A 4 1.27 -15.54 2.59
C HIS A 4 1.91 -15.70 3.99
N PRO A 5 2.57 -16.83 4.33
CA PRO A 5 3.17 -17.02 5.66
C PRO A 5 4.14 -15.91 6.08
N GLN A 6 4.77 -15.26 5.09
CA GLN A 6 5.68 -14.12 5.25
C GLN A 6 5.02 -12.77 4.94
N HIS A 7 3.69 -12.63 5.10
CA HIS A 7 2.97 -11.42 4.69
C HIS A 7 3.56 -10.15 5.31
N SER A 8 3.84 -10.14 6.62
CA SER A 8 4.42 -8.98 7.31
C SER A 8 5.81 -8.60 6.78
N GLU A 9 6.66 -9.58 6.51
CA GLU A 9 8.00 -9.36 5.93
C GLU A 9 7.91 -8.74 4.53
N ARG A 10 7.03 -9.30 3.68
CA ARG A 10 6.81 -8.80 2.32
C ARG A 10 6.22 -7.39 2.33
N LEU A 11 5.27 -7.12 3.21
CA LEU A 11 4.66 -5.80 3.36
C LEU A 11 5.68 -4.76 3.85
N ALA A 12 6.54 -5.12 4.81
CA ALA A 12 7.61 -4.25 5.28
C ALA A 12 8.62 -3.93 4.16
N ALA A 13 9.00 -4.91 3.34
CA ALA A 13 9.86 -4.67 2.18
C ALA A 13 9.19 -3.77 1.13
N TYR A 14 7.89 -3.98 0.86
CA TYR A 14 7.11 -3.15 -0.06
C TYR A 14 7.05 -1.68 0.39
N TRP A 15 6.73 -1.45 1.66
CA TRP A 15 6.73 -0.10 2.25
C TRP A 15 8.12 0.51 2.26
N GLY A 16 9.15 -0.27 2.63
CA GLY A 16 10.52 0.20 2.66
C GLY A 16 10.96 0.71 1.29
N GLU A 17 10.68 -0.04 0.23
CA GLU A 17 10.95 0.36 -1.15
C GLU A 17 10.13 1.59 -1.58
N ALA A 18 8.83 1.60 -1.29
CA ALA A 18 7.96 2.75 -1.61
C ALA A 18 8.41 4.05 -0.93
N TRP A 19 9.03 3.98 0.24
CA TRP A 19 9.56 5.13 0.97
C TRP A 19 11.04 5.45 0.66
N GLY A 20 11.56 4.94 -0.46
CA GLY A 20 12.90 5.25 -0.96
C GLY A 20 14.03 4.40 -0.38
N GLY A 21 13.69 3.29 0.29
CA GLY A 21 14.64 2.27 0.69
C GLY A 21 15.14 1.43 -0.50
N PRO A 22 16.00 0.41 -0.24
CA PRO A 22 16.48 -0.49 -1.27
C PRO A 22 15.34 -1.25 -1.97
N PRO A 23 15.49 -1.67 -3.24
CA PRO A 23 14.45 -2.34 -4.04
C PRO A 23 14.18 -3.81 -3.61
N THR A 24 14.04 -4.04 -2.31
CA THR A 24 13.99 -5.38 -1.73
C THR A 24 12.73 -6.13 -2.14
N TYR A 25 11.60 -5.44 -2.31
CA TYR A 25 10.37 -6.09 -2.71
C TYR A 25 10.41 -6.48 -4.18
N SER A 26 10.78 -5.53 -5.05
CA SER A 26 10.87 -5.78 -6.49
C SER A 26 11.94 -6.81 -6.87
N GLU A 27 13.04 -6.89 -6.13
CA GLU A 27 14.09 -7.88 -6.37
C GLU A 27 13.76 -9.29 -5.84
N ARG A 28 13.02 -9.40 -4.73
CA ARG A 28 12.89 -10.68 -4.00
C ARG A 28 11.49 -11.26 -3.94
N TYR A 29 10.46 -10.43 -4.06
CA TYR A 29 9.11 -10.82 -3.69
C TYR A 29 8.10 -10.71 -4.83
N GLY A 30 8.14 -9.63 -5.62
CA GLY A 30 7.20 -9.43 -6.72
C GLY A 30 7.20 -8.00 -7.24
N SER A 31 6.32 -7.67 -8.18
CA SER A 31 6.18 -6.32 -8.72
C SER A 31 4.98 -5.58 -8.13
N GLU A 32 4.87 -4.28 -8.42
CA GLU A 32 3.66 -3.51 -8.17
C GLU A 32 2.43 -4.18 -8.80
N SER A 33 2.56 -4.63 -10.05
CA SER A 33 1.49 -5.35 -10.76
C SER A 33 1.00 -6.57 -9.98
N SER A 34 1.90 -7.31 -9.33
CA SER A 34 1.52 -8.45 -8.49
C SER A 34 0.73 -8.04 -7.25
N VAL A 35 1.08 -6.90 -6.63
CA VAL A 35 0.37 -6.36 -5.46
C VAL A 35 -1.02 -5.86 -5.86
N VAL A 36 -1.10 -5.04 -6.89
CA VAL A 36 -2.37 -4.49 -7.39
C VAL A 36 -3.31 -5.61 -7.77
N ARG A 37 -2.83 -6.61 -8.53
CA ARG A 37 -3.63 -7.77 -8.96
C ARG A 37 -4.21 -8.59 -7.81
N ILE A 38 -3.54 -8.65 -6.66
CA ILE A 38 -4.07 -9.31 -5.45
C ILE A 38 -5.28 -8.55 -4.89
N HIS A 39 -5.35 -7.24 -5.08
CA HIS A 39 -6.41 -6.37 -4.57
C HIS A 39 -7.54 -6.12 -5.60
N SER A 40 -7.32 -6.47 -6.86
CA SER A 40 -8.26 -6.26 -7.97
C SER A 40 -9.33 -7.34 -8.12
N GLY A 41 -10.39 -7.04 -8.89
CA GLY A 41 -11.42 -8.01 -9.28
C GLY A 41 -12.43 -8.40 -8.19
N ASN A 42 -12.56 -7.58 -7.14
CA ASN A 42 -13.48 -7.82 -6.02
C ASN A 42 -14.62 -6.79 -5.94
N GLY A 43 -14.81 -6.00 -7.01
CA GLY A 43 -15.73 -4.87 -7.06
C GLY A 43 -15.25 -3.67 -6.25
N GLU A 44 -16.02 -2.59 -6.32
CA GLU A 44 -15.83 -1.37 -5.54
C GLU A 44 -15.89 -1.64 -4.03
N HIS A 45 -14.91 -1.11 -3.28
CA HIS A 45 -14.74 -1.43 -1.86
C HIS A 45 -14.58 -0.21 -0.93
N THR A 46 -15.26 0.89 -1.25
CA THR A 46 -15.17 2.18 -0.54
C THR A 46 -15.37 2.12 0.99
N GLU A 47 -16.33 1.33 1.50
CA GLU A 47 -16.53 1.20 2.95
C GLU A 47 -15.41 0.37 3.62
N MET A 48 -14.84 -0.60 2.91
CA MET A 48 -13.67 -1.34 3.40
C MET A 48 -12.46 -0.41 3.49
N ASP A 49 -12.22 0.43 2.48
CA ASP A 49 -11.13 1.39 2.47
C ASP A 49 -11.23 2.36 3.63
N ARG A 50 -12.42 2.93 3.84
CA ARG A 50 -12.68 3.84 4.97
C ARG A 50 -12.38 3.18 6.31
N ARG A 51 -12.74 1.90 6.48
CA ARG A 51 -12.46 1.13 7.71
C ARG A 51 -10.97 0.82 7.86
N ALA A 52 -10.29 0.47 6.77
CA ALA A 52 -8.85 0.18 6.77
C ALA A 52 -8.06 1.43 7.15
N ILE A 53 -8.36 2.58 6.55
CA ILE A 53 -7.73 3.87 6.85
C ILE A 53 -7.95 4.27 8.32
N ALA A 54 -9.19 4.15 8.81
CA ALA A 54 -9.49 4.43 10.21
C ALA A 54 -8.75 3.48 11.17
N CYS A 55 -8.60 2.21 10.80
CA CYS A 55 -7.83 1.24 11.57
C CYS A 55 -6.35 1.61 11.61
N PHE A 56 -5.77 1.96 10.46
CA PHE A 56 -4.38 2.40 10.35
C PHE A 56 -4.12 3.65 11.20
N ALA A 57 -5.00 4.66 11.13
CA ALA A 57 -4.89 5.88 11.93
C ALA A 57 -4.83 5.60 13.45
N ARG A 58 -5.65 4.66 13.95
CA ARG A 58 -5.60 4.21 15.35
C ARG A 58 -4.31 3.47 15.68
N SER A 59 -3.82 2.62 14.77
CA SER A 59 -2.56 1.89 15.00
C SER A 59 -1.37 2.83 15.19
N LEU A 60 -1.35 3.99 14.53
CA LEU A 60 -0.32 5.02 14.74
C LEU A 60 -0.33 5.54 16.19
N ASP A 61 -1.51 5.67 16.82
CA ASP A 61 -1.62 6.02 18.24
C ASP A 61 -1.10 4.89 19.14
N GLU A 62 -1.51 3.65 18.85
CA GLU A 62 -1.15 2.46 19.65
C GLU A 62 0.35 2.20 19.68
N VAL A 63 1.06 2.47 18.56
CA VAL A 63 2.53 2.32 18.47
C VAL A 63 3.30 3.58 18.87
N GLY A 64 2.61 4.63 19.34
CA GLY A 64 3.24 5.83 19.89
C GLY A 64 3.81 6.82 18.86
N ILE A 65 3.39 6.75 17.60
CA ILE A 65 3.76 7.75 16.58
C ILE A 65 2.90 8.99 16.79
N ILE A 66 3.40 9.96 17.56
CA ILE A 66 2.68 11.19 17.92
C ILE A 66 3.15 12.44 17.17
N ASP A 67 4.31 12.38 16.48
CA ASP A 67 4.85 13.50 15.72
C ASP A 67 3.92 13.89 14.55
N PRO A 68 3.38 15.13 14.51
CA PRO A 68 2.35 15.49 13.52
C PRO A 68 2.81 15.37 12.07
N PRO A 69 4.02 15.82 11.67
CA PRO A 69 4.54 15.59 10.32
C PRO A 69 4.60 14.12 9.94
N LEU A 70 5.16 13.25 10.80
CA LEU A 70 5.27 11.82 10.52
C LEU A 70 3.91 11.14 10.43
N ARG A 71 2.99 11.46 11.35
CA ARG A 71 1.63 10.94 11.31
C ARG A 71 0.93 11.29 10.02
N ARG A 72 1.03 12.56 9.59
CA ARG A 72 0.41 13.03 8.36
C ARG A 72 0.97 12.28 7.15
N ALA A 73 2.30 12.20 7.03
CA ALA A 73 2.93 11.56 5.87
C ALA A 73 2.54 10.07 5.76
N LEU A 74 2.53 9.33 6.87
CA LEU A 74 2.13 7.92 6.90
C LEU A 74 0.64 7.74 6.58
N HIS A 75 -0.23 8.56 7.17
CA HIS A 75 -1.67 8.51 6.93
C HIS A 75 -2.01 8.84 5.47
N ASP A 76 -1.37 9.87 4.91
CA ASP A 76 -1.59 10.31 3.53
C ASP A 76 -1.13 9.22 2.54
N TYR A 77 0.02 8.59 2.78
CA TYR A 77 0.48 7.44 2.00
C TYR A 77 -0.51 6.28 2.04
N PHE A 78 -0.92 5.85 3.24
CA PHE A 78 -1.84 4.72 3.39
C PHE A 78 -3.19 4.99 2.72
N THR A 79 -3.70 6.21 2.87
CA THR A 79 -4.95 6.66 2.24
C THR A 79 -4.84 6.64 0.72
N TRP A 80 -3.75 7.19 0.18
CA TRP A 80 -3.50 7.20 -1.26
C TRP A 80 -3.37 5.77 -1.80
N ALA A 81 -2.53 4.93 -1.20
CA ALA A 81 -2.31 3.57 -1.67
C ALA A 81 -3.62 2.75 -1.65
N THR A 82 -4.42 2.89 -0.60
CA THR A 82 -5.69 2.17 -0.45
C THR A 82 -6.73 2.62 -1.48
N THR A 83 -6.92 3.93 -1.64
CA THR A 83 -8.02 4.48 -2.46
C THR A 83 -7.66 4.69 -3.92
N GLN A 84 -6.37 4.72 -4.26
CA GLN A 84 -5.90 4.92 -5.62
C GLN A 84 -5.35 3.62 -6.18
N THR A 85 -4.24 3.13 -5.62
CA THR A 85 -3.48 2.02 -6.22
C THR A 85 -4.21 0.68 -6.06
N MET A 86 -4.67 0.36 -4.84
CA MET A 86 -5.33 -0.93 -4.57
C MET A 86 -6.75 -0.98 -5.15
N ALA A 87 -7.42 0.17 -5.27
CA ALA A 87 -8.76 0.30 -5.84
C ALA A 87 -8.79 0.49 -7.37
N ALA A 88 -7.63 0.54 -8.04
CA ALA A 88 -7.54 0.97 -9.44
C ALA A 88 -8.29 0.06 -10.45
N TYR A 89 -8.45 -1.22 -10.11
CA TYR A 89 -9.03 -2.23 -11.01
C TYR A 89 -10.08 -3.08 -10.26
N PRO A 90 -11.27 -2.51 -9.98
CA PRO A 90 -12.28 -3.18 -9.17
C PRO A 90 -12.94 -4.35 -9.91
N GLU A 91 -13.07 -4.27 -11.24
CA GLU A 91 -13.86 -5.22 -12.03
C GLU A 91 -13.09 -6.51 -12.37
N ASP A 92 -11.86 -6.40 -12.89
CA ASP A 92 -11.08 -7.56 -13.32
C ASP A 92 -9.58 -7.38 -13.01
N ALA A 93 -9.00 -8.40 -12.38
CA ALA A 93 -7.58 -8.46 -12.06
C ALA A 93 -6.69 -8.63 -13.32
N SER A 94 -7.28 -9.05 -14.44
CA SER A 94 -6.60 -9.15 -15.74
C SER A 94 -6.37 -7.78 -16.40
N ASP A 95 -7.10 -6.73 -15.97
CA ASP A 95 -6.91 -5.35 -16.45
C ASP A 95 -5.65 -4.68 -15.89
N VAL A 96 -5.02 -5.28 -14.87
CA VAL A 96 -3.80 -4.77 -14.23
C VAL A 96 -2.61 -4.90 -15.20
N PRO A 97 -1.94 -3.80 -15.61
CA PRO A 97 -0.76 -3.83 -16.47
C PRO A 97 0.39 -4.62 -15.83
N ASP A 98 1.20 -5.30 -16.65
CA ASP A 98 2.32 -6.12 -16.16
C ASP A 98 3.59 -5.35 -15.80
N ASN A 99 3.65 -4.06 -16.14
CA ASN A 99 4.83 -3.21 -16.00
C ASN A 99 4.62 -2.04 -15.02
N LEU A 100 3.77 -2.22 -14.00
CA LEU A 100 3.66 -1.21 -12.95
C LEU A 100 4.94 -1.17 -12.11
N HIS A 101 5.32 0.03 -11.69
CA HIS A 101 6.45 0.29 -10.82
C HIS A 101 5.96 0.69 -9.43
N ILE A 102 6.70 0.29 -8.40
CA ILE A 102 6.38 0.66 -7.04
C ILE A 102 6.52 2.18 -6.92
N PRO A 103 5.46 2.89 -6.50
CA PRO A 103 5.48 4.34 -6.39
C PRO A 103 6.45 4.77 -5.29
N HIS A 104 7.16 5.88 -5.53
CA HIS A 104 8.00 6.49 -4.50
C HIS A 104 7.19 7.53 -3.73
N TRP A 105 7.28 7.52 -2.41
CA TRP A 105 6.59 8.43 -1.51
C TRP A 105 7.60 9.19 -0.65
N SER A 106 7.34 10.47 -0.42
CA SER A 106 8.13 11.33 0.46
C SER A 106 7.24 12.03 1.49
N TRP A 107 7.85 12.86 2.33
CA TRP A 107 7.15 13.74 3.27
C TRP A 107 6.14 14.68 2.60
N ASP A 108 6.39 15.04 1.34
CA ASP A 108 5.54 15.93 0.55
C ASP A 108 4.51 15.16 -0.31
N GLY A 109 4.51 13.82 -0.24
CA GLY A 109 3.57 12.96 -0.95
C GLY A 109 4.19 12.13 -2.07
N LEU A 110 3.34 11.69 -3.01
CA LEU A 110 3.75 10.89 -4.17
C LEU A 110 4.84 11.61 -4.97
N GLN A 111 5.91 10.91 -5.27
CA GLN A 111 7.01 11.36 -6.11
C GLN A 111 6.81 10.80 -7.51
N GLY A 112 6.96 11.67 -8.51
CA GLY A 112 6.85 11.36 -9.94
C GLY A 112 8.01 11.95 -10.72
#